data_AF-A0A3P1UZC9-F1
#
_entry.id   AF-A0A3P1UZC9-F1
#
_cell.length_a   1.000
_cell.length_b   1.000
_cell.length_c   1.000
_cell.angle_alpha   90.00
_cell.angle_beta   90.00
_cell.angle_gamma   90.00
#
_symmetry.space_group_name_H-M   'P 1'
#
loop_
_entity.id
_entity.type
_entity.pdbx_description
1 polymer ?
#
loop_
_entity_poly.entity_id
_entity_poly.type
_entity_poly.pdbx_seq_one_letter_code
_entity_poly.pdbx_strand_id
1 'polypeptide(L)'
;MLMKNQLKEELNDFLKEKEELREVIGKIGGNNNSQAKLITTLFVGIVLVIFVTGIILKQLSPATTLLLLILILSFKIIWMQQQTQKSMHFQFWILNSIEIRINELDKKQKKLEKMIEELEKKKE
;
A
#
# COMPACT_ATOMS: atom_id res chain seq x y z
N MET A 1 -3.98 16.61 38.88
CA MET A 1 -3.01 15.51 38.66
C MET A 1 -3.66 14.35 37.91
N LEU A 2 -4.86 13.90 38.31
CA LEU A 2 -5.66 12.85 37.64
C LEU A 2 -5.90 13.10 36.13
N MET A 3 -6.31 14.31 35.76
CA MET A 3 -6.61 14.67 34.35
C MET A 3 -5.38 14.60 33.42
N LYS A 4 -4.17 14.88 33.95
CA LYS A 4 -2.92 14.74 33.16
C LYS A 4 -2.55 13.28 32.95
N ASN A 5 -2.88 12.39 33.89
CA ASN A 5 -2.61 10.97 33.76
C ASN A 5 -3.56 10.31 32.78
N GLN A 6 -4.87 10.64 32.83
CA GLN A 6 -5.86 10.16 31.86
C GLN A 6 -5.52 10.60 30.43
N LEU A 7 -5.12 11.85 30.24
CA LEU A 7 -4.72 12.35 28.91
C LEU A 7 -3.46 11.63 28.37
N LYS A 8 -2.56 11.21 29.27
CA LYS A 8 -1.35 10.47 28.92
C LYS A 8 -1.65 9.03 28.55
N GLU A 9 -2.65 8.44 29.19
CA GLU A 9 -3.14 7.09 28.94
C GLU A 9 -3.87 7.01 27.60
N GLU A 10 -4.81 7.94 27.34
CA GLU A 10 -5.47 8.10 26.04
C GLU A 10 -4.49 8.34 24.90
N LEU A 11 -3.44 9.15 25.13
CA LEU A 11 -2.39 9.38 24.13
C LEU A 11 -1.59 8.11 23.84
N ASN A 12 -1.30 7.29 24.85
CA ASN A 12 -0.59 6.04 24.68
C ASN A 12 -1.41 5.01 23.93
N ASP A 13 -2.70 4.91 24.24
CA ASP A 13 -3.64 4.03 23.53
C ASP A 13 -3.77 4.45 22.06
N PHE A 14 -3.85 5.74 21.78
CA PHE A 14 -3.88 6.26 20.41
C PHE A 14 -2.59 5.97 19.64
N LEU A 15 -1.42 6.08 20.29
CA LEU A 15 -0.13 5.74 19.67
C LEU A 15 -0.04 4.25 19.36
N LYS A 16 -0.56 3.40 20.25
CA LYS A 16 -0.58 1.94 20.06
C LYS A 16 -1.50 1.54 18.91
N GLU A 17 -2.70 2.10 18.87
CA GLU A 17 -3.67 1.87 17.79
C GLU A 17 -3.15 2.36 16.44
N LYS A 18 -2.40 3.49 16.43
CA LYS A 18 -1.70 3.99 15.25
C LYS A 18 -0.60 3.06 14.76
N GLU A 19 0.20 2.48 15.67
CA GLU A 19 1.27 1.55 15.31
C GLU A 19 0.68 0.24 14.77
N GLU A 20 -0.41 -0.27 15.36
CA GLU A 20 -1.16 -1.43 14.86
C GLU A 20 -1.74 -1.17 13.48
N LEU A 21 -2.38 -0.01 13.27
CA LEU A 21 -2.85 0.42 11.96
C LEU A 21 -1.70 0.52 10.95
N ARG A 22 -0.56 1.08 11.34
CA ARG A 22 0.63 1.16 10.49
C ARG A 22 1.19 -0.22 10.14
N GLU A 23 1.16 -1.17 11.06
CA GLU A 23 1.63 -2.54 10.83
C GLU A 23 0.69 -3.31 9.89
N VAL A 24 -0.63 -3.16 10.08
CA VAL A 24 -1.65 -3.71 9.18
C VAL A 24 -1.52 -3.08 7.79
N ILE A 25 -1.38 -1.75 7.70
CA ILE A 25 -1.13 -1.03 6.45
C ILE A 25 0.20 -1.46 5.81
N GLY A 26 1.24 -1.70 6.60
CA GLY A 26 2.54 -2.19 6.14
C GLY A 26 2.51 -3.63 5.64
N LYS A 27 1.69 -4.49 6.26
CA LYS A 27 1.44 -5.87 5.82
C LYS A 27 0.67 -5.91 4.50
N ILE A 28 -0.32 -5.03 4.32
CA ILE A 28 -1.09 -4.93 3.07
C ILE A 28 -0.28 -4.21 1.98
N GLY A 29 0.56 -3.23 2.36
CA GLY A 29 1.48 -2.51 1.48
C GLY A 29 2.78 -3.24 1.12
N GLY A 30 3.00 -4.46 1.65
CA GLY A 30 4.06 -5.36 1.17
C GLY A 30 5.45 -5.23 1.82
N ASN A 31 5.58 -4.66 3.02
CA ASN A 31 6.89 -4.38 3.65
C ASN A 31 7.70 -5.64 4.09
N ASN A 32 7.20 -6.86 3.91
CA ASN A 32 8.02 -8.06 4.11
C ASN A 32 7.56 -9.25 3.26
N ASN A 33 7.29 -9.01 1.97
CA ASN A 33 6.96 -10.14 1.11
C ASN A 33 8.22 -10.91 0.71
N SER A 34 8.67 -11.83 1.57
CA SER A 34 9.74 -12.77 1.26
C SER A 34 9.47 -13.59 -0.01
N GLN A 35 8.20 -13.79 -0.37
CA GLN A 35 7.82 -14.41 -1.64
C GLN A 35 8.16 -13.51 -2.84
N ALA A 36 8.00 -12.19 -2.72
CA ALA A 36 8.40 -11.25 -3.78
C ALA A 36 9.92 -11.27 -4.01
N LYS A 37 10.72 -11.38 -2.93
CA LYS A 37 12.18 -11.58 -3.03
C LYS A 37 12.52 -12.90 -3.72
N LEU A 38 11.92 -14.01 -3.28
CA LEU A 38 12.11 -15.34 -3.90
C LEU A 38 11.79 -15.35 -5.40
N ILE A 39 10.64 -14.79 -5.78
CA ILE A 39 10.21 -14.71 -7.19
C ILE A 39 11.16 -13.83 -8.00
N THR A 40 11.62 -12.71 -7.42
CA THR A 40 12.59 -11.83 -8.08
C THR A 40 13.91 -12.57 -8.33
N THR A 41 14.43 -13.27 -7.32
CA THR A 41 15.66 -14.08 -7.45
C THR A 41 15.51 -15.18 -8.49
N LEU A 42 14.35 -15.85 -8.54
CA LEU A 42 14.06 -16.88 -9.53
C LEU A 42 14.08 -16.33 -10.96
N PHE A 43 13.43 -15.19 -11.20
CA PHE A 43 13.46 -14.51 -12.51
C PHE A 43 14.87 -14.13 -12.93
N VAL A 44 15.68 -13.59 -12.01
CA VAL A 44 17.07 -13.24 -12.29
C VAL A 44 17.88 -14.48 -12.65
N GLY A 45 17.68 -15.59 -11.92
CA GLY A 45 18.30 -16.87 -12.22
C GLY A 45 17.97 -17.40 -13.62
N ILE A 46 16.69 -17.38 -14.00
CA ILE A 46 16.24 -17.82 -15.34
C ILE A 46 16.87 -16.97 -16.45
N VAL A 47 16.89 -15.64 -16.28
CA VAL A 47 17.51 -14.74 -17.26
C VAL A 47 19.01 -15.03 -17.39
N LEU A 48 19.72 -15.24 -16.27
CA LEU A 48 21.13 -15.62 -16.27
C LEU A 48 21.39 -16.93 -17.00
N VAL A 49 20.58 -17.97 -16.74
CA VAL A 49 20.72 -19.27 -17.40
C VAL A 49 20.54 -19.13 -18.91
N ILE A 50 19.51 -18.42 -19.37
CA ILE A 50 19.26 -18.18 -20.81
C ILE A 50 20.42 -17.41 -21.45
N PHE A 51 20.97 -16.42 -20.74
CA PHE A 51 22.07 -15.60 -21.24
C PHE A 51 23.36 -16.42 -21.37
N VAL A 52 23.70 -17.24 -20.38
CA VAL A 52 24.88 -18.11 -20.39
C VAL A 52 24.75 -19.19 -21.46
N THR A 53 23.60 -19.86 -21.58
CA THR A 53 23.39 -20.92 -22.58
C THR A 53 23.34 -20.37 -24.01
N GLY A 54 22.72 -19.20 -24.20
CA GLY A 54 22.58 -18.57 -25.50
C GLY A 54 23.86 -17.92 -26.01
N ILE A 55 24.59 -17.17 -25.17
CA ILE A 55 25.71 -16.33 -25.62
C ILE A 55 27.06 -17.01 -25.37
N ILE A 56 27.28 -17.58 -24.18
CA ILE A 56 28.57 -18.16 -23.80
C ILE A 56 28.71 -19.56 -24.40
N LEU A 57 27.70 -20.41 -24.21
CA LEU A 57 27.72 -21.79 -24.70
C LEU A 57 27.34 -21.89 -26.19
N LYS A 58 26.82 -20.80 -26.80
CA LYS A 58 26.32 -20.74 -28.19
C LYS A 58 25.40 -21.92 -28.56
N GLN A 59 24.72 -22.52 -27.58
CA GLN A 59 23.82 -23.65 -27.80
C GLN A 59 22.53 -23.24 -28.50
N LEU A 60 22.20 -21.95 -28.46
CA LEU A 60 21.03 -21.36 -29.08
C LEU A 60 21.46 -20.29 -30.09
N SER A 61 20.74 -20.20 -31.20
CA SER A 61 20.93 -19.11 -32.16
C SER A 61 20.66 -17.75 -31.47
N PRO A 62 21.43 -16.69 -31.78
CA PRO A 62 21.21 -15.37 -31.20
C PRO A 62 19.77 -14.87 -31.35
N ALA A 63 19.10 -15.19 -32.45
CA ALA A 63 17.70 -14.82 -32.69
C ALA A 63 16.75 -15.51 -31.70
N THR A 64 16.95 -16.81 -31.44
CA THR A 64 16.14 -17.58 -30.50
C THR A 64 16.36 -17.13 -29.06
N THR A 65 17.61 -16.84 -28.70
CA THR A 65 17.97 -16.27 -27.39
C THR A 65 17.29 -14.91 -27.18
N LEU A 66 17.29 -14.04 -28.18
CA LEU A 66 16.62 -12.74 -28.12
C LEU A 66 15.10 -12.89 -27.93
N LEU A 67 14.47 -13.80 -28.67
CA LEU A 67 13.03 -14.08 -28.55
C LEU A 67 12.66 -14.55 -27.14
N LEU A 68 13.44 -15.48 -26.58
CA LEU A 68 13.26 -15.97 -25.21
C LEU A 68 13.45 -14.86 -24.17
N LEU A 69 14.44 -13.99 -24.37
CA LEU A 69 14.69 -12.87 -23.47
C LEU A 69 13.50 -11.90 -23.44
N ILE A 70 12.97 -11.55 -24.61
CA ILE A 70 11.79 -10.68 -24.75
C ILE A 70 10.56 -11.31 -24.12
N LEU A 71 10.37 -12.62 -24.30
CA LEU A 71 9.25 -13.37 -23.72
C LEU A 71 9.30 -13.36 -22.17
N ILE A 72 10.47 -13.61 -21.58
CA ILE A 72 10.64 -13.58 -20.13
C ILE A 72 10.45 -12.16 -19.58
N LEU A 73 10.94 -11.15 -20.32
CA LEU A 73 10.80 -9.76 -19.93
C LEU A 73 9.32 -9.32 -19.93
N SER A 74 8.56 -9.67 -20.96
CA SER A 74 7.13 -9.34 -21.03
C SER A 74 6.33 -10.02 -19.92
N PHE A 75 6.62 -11.30 -19.64
CA PHE A 75 6.02 -12.02 -18.53
C PHE A 75 6.32 -11.34 -17.17
N LYS A 76 7.55 -10.86 -16.96
CA LYS A 76 7.93 -10.11 -15.75
C LYS A 76 7.15 -8.79 -15.60
N ILE A 77 6.93 -8.07 -16.70
CA ILE A 77 6.15 -6.83 -16.69
C ILE A 77 4.69 -7.11 -16.30
N ILE A 78 4.07 -8.14 -16.89
CA ILE A 78 2.70 -8.54 -16.54
C ILE A 78 2.60 -8.92 -15.06
N TRP A 79 3.56 -9.70 -14.56
CA TRP A 79 3.63 -10.08 -13.15
C TRP A 79 3.73 -8.86 -12.24
N MET A 80 4.64 -7.93 -12.57
CA MET A 80 4.80 -6.68 -11.81
C MET A 80 3.50 -5.88 -11.80
N GLN A 81 2.82 -5.77 -12.94
CA GLN A 81 1.54 -5.07 -13.05
C GLN A 81 0.47 -5.69 -12.15
N GLN A 82 0.34 -7.01 -12.11
CA GLN A 82 -0.62 -7.70 -11.24
C GLN A 82 -0.37 -7.43 -9.75
N GLN A 83 0.90 -7.34 -9.34
CA GLN A 83 1.25 -7.01 -7.96
C GLN A 83 0.96 -5.54 -7.64
N THR A 84 1.22 -4.63 -8.58
CA THR A 84 0.89 -3.21 -8.45
C THR A 84 -0.61 -2.97 -8.29
N GLN A 85 -1.48 -3.72 -9.00
CA GLN A 85 -2.94 -3.60 -8.88
C GLN A 85 -3.43 -3.85 -7.45
N LYS A 86 -2.85 -4.82 -6.74
CA LYS A 86 -3.20 -5.11 -5.34
C LYS A 86 -2.87 -3.92 -4.42
N SER A 87 -1.71 -3.31 -4.62
CA SER A 87 -1.29 -2.12 -3.86
C SER A 87 -2.17 -0.91 -4.18
N MET A 88 -2.51 -0.69 -5.45
CA MET A 88 -3.40 0.42 -5.86
C MET A 88 -4.79 0.27 -5.25
N HIS A 89 -5.35 -0.95 -5.24
CA HIS A 89 -6.64 -1.18 -4.63
C HIS A 89 -6.60 -0.84 -3.14
N PHE A 90 -5.54 -1.24 -2.44
CA PHE A 90 -5.38 -0.88 -1.04
C PHE A 90 -5.27 0.63 -0.79
N GLN A 91 -4.46 1.34 -1.58
CA GLN A 91 -4.36 2.80 -1.51
C GLN A 91 -5.72 3.47 -1.76
N PHE A 92 -6.51 2.95 -2.71
CA PHE A 92 -7.87 3.41 -2.98
C PHE A 92 -8.80 3.21 -1.77
N TRP A 93 -8.75 2.04 -1.12
CA TRP A 93 -9.55 1.78 0.09
C TRP A 93 -9.20 2.72 1.24
N ILE A 94 -7.92 3.01 1.46
CA ILE A 94 -7.50 3.99 2.46
C ILE A 94 -8.07 5.38 2.13
N LEU A 95 -7.91 5.85 0.90
CA LEU A 95 -8.39 7.16 0.51
C LEU A 95 -9.90 7.30 0.69
N ASN A 96 -10.66 6.28 0.26
CA ASN A 96 -12.12 6.23 0.44
C ASN A 96 -12.52 6.26 1.91
N SER A 97 -11.78 5.56 2.79
CA SER A 97 -12.05 5.58 4.24
C SER A 97 -11.81 6.97 4.86
N ILE A 98 -10.76 7.67 4.40
CA ILE A 98 -10.44 9.04 4.83
C ILE A 98 -11.52 10.00 4.32
N GLU A 99 -11.94 9.87 3.06
CA GLU A 99 -12.98 10.69 2.45
C GLU A 99 -14.31 10.58 3.20
N ILE A 100 -14.75 9.37 3.55
CA ILE A 100 -15.96 9.15 4.35
C ILE A 100 -15.83 9.84 5.71
N ARG A 101 -14.70 9.68 6.40
CA ARG A 101 -14.49 10.26 7.73
C ARG A 101 -14.44 11.78 7.70
N ILE A 102 -13.83 12.38 6.68
CA ILE A 102 -13.85 13.83 6.47
C ILE A 102 -15.28 14.33 6.24
N ASN A 103 -16.06 13.63 5.41
CA ASN A 103 -17.46 13.98 5.15
C ASN A 103 -18.33 13.91 6.41
N GLU A 104 -18.09 12.93 7.29
CA GLU A 104 -18.78 12.86 8.58
C GLU A 104 -18.40 14.02 9.51
N LEU A 105 -17.12 14.42 9.53
CA LEU A 105 -16.66 15.57 10.30
C LEU A 105 -17.29 16.87 9.81
N ASP A 106 -17.36 17.09 8.49
CA ASP A 106 -18.03 18.26 7.90
C ASP A 106 -19.52 18.33 8.29
N LYS A 107 -20.23 17.19 8.26
CA LYS A 107 -21.63 17.12 8.72
C LYS A 107 -21.77 17.45 10.21
N LYS A 108 -20.87 16.95 11.06
CA LYS A 108 -20.86 17.26 12.50
C LYS A 108 -20.59 18.75 12.73
N GLN A 109 -19.64 19.33 12.00
CA GLN A 109 -19.32 20.76 12.08
C GLN A 109 -20.53 21.62 11.71
N LYS A 110 -21.17 21.36 10.57
CA LYS A 110 -22.40 22.07 10.16
C LYS A 110 -23.55 21.94 11.16
N LYS A 111 -23.68 20.78 11.81
CA LYS A 111 -24.69 20.59 12.87
C LYS A 111 -24.36 21.43 14.11
N LEU A 112 -23.10 21.50 14.50
CA LEU A 112 -22.65 22.36 15.61
C LEU A 112 -22.88 23.84 15.30
N GLU A 113 -22.54 24.30 14.09
CA GLU A 113 -22.78 25.67 13.65
C GLU A 113 -24.27 26.04 13.75
N LYS A 114 -25.17 25.17 13.26
CA LYS A 114 -26.62 25.38 13.39
C LYS A 114 -27.10 25.44 14.84
N MET A 115 -26.60 24.55 15.70
CA MET A 115 -26.98 24.54 17.12
C MET A 115 -26.51 25.82 17.83
N ILE A 116 -25.33 26.35 17.48
CA ILE A 116 -24.82 27.61 18.01
C ILE A 116 -25.73 28.77 17.55
N GLU A 117 -26.08 28.82 16.27
CA GLU A 117 -26.94 29.85 15.70
C GLU A 117 -28.36 29.85 16.32
N GLU A 118 -28.94 28.67 16.58
CA GLU A 118 -30.21 28.53 17.29
C GLU A 118 -30.14 28.97 18.76
N LEU A 119 -29.00 28.74 19.42
CA LEU A 119 -28.77 29.18 20.80
C LEU A 119 -28.58 30.70 20.89
N GLU A 120 -27.94 31.33 19.90
CA GLU A 120 -27.82 32.78 19.80
C GLU A 120 -29.19 33.44 19.59
N LYS A 121 -30.01 32.92 18.67
CA LYS A 121 -31.38 33.42 18.44
C LYS A 121 -32.34 33.26 19.63
N LYS A 122 -32.05 32.35 20.56
CA LYS A 122 -32.83 32.17 21.79
C LYS A 122 -32.43 33.12 22.92
N LYS A 123 -31.28 33.80 22.80
CA LYS A 123 -30.80 34.78 23.78
C LYS A 123 -31.21 36.21 23.47
N GLU A 124 -31.56 36.52 22.22
CA GLU A 124 -32.29 37.73 21.82
C GLU A 124 -33.79 37.59 22.10
#